data_AF-E3NIN9-F1
#
_entry.id   AF-E3NIN9-F1
#
_cell.length_a   1.000
_cell.length_b   1.000
_cell.length_c   1.000
_cell.angle_alpha   90.00
_cell.angle_beta   90.00
_cell.angle_gamma   90.00
#
_symmetry.space_group_name_H-M   'P 1'
#
loop_
_entity.id
_entity.type
_entity.pdbx_description
1 polymer ?
#
loop_
_entity_poly.entity_id
_entity_poly.type
_entity_poly.pdbx_seq_one_letter_code
_entity_poly.pdbx_strand_id
1 'polypeptide(L)'
;MTCRPKVRKGFMEETNELLAFVIESTKDMRSPVKLEKLCREFKETSGNPNRNIRCLAKKLQTLKIHEMNNLTIDTKVRLIFVLSIPIDPDFFTELQYQANVKIDNHQRIVEYETIGGGLKLSGKHYSRFPETDRKNKRMMMLLARMTETMDYPLPPYFFINEFIAICATSEAKNTAVKRYRELKDKIYWATEYDKVTRMKMMFISGGKVPECFLRELREDALVDVDEKNRIILYQSIDGSLNLQGDHSRSIKMNMFSAHRNSFDIAQLESDEESVEIEEKEETIVDLPSMKRNGRISTNDAEWCPSMRKRSMGDLDFSLLINNGEKSATRNDVMYEEDSILSKRIKEEHAYAVFNNQYIDTIPVQEFIPPNSDSDLIGEIKNEYD
;
A
#
# COMPACT_ATOMS: atom_id res chain seq x y z
N MET A 1 -4.55 31.80 -9.51
CA MET A 1 -3.15 31.96 -9.05
C MET A 1 -2.48 30.60 -9.01
N THR A 2 -1.63 30.28 -9.98
CA THR A 2 -0.92 28.99 -10.04
C THR A 2 0.36 29.07 -9.22
N CYS A 3 0.37 28.46 -8.05
CA CYS A 3 1.58 28.28 -7.24
C CYS A 3 2.55 27.34 -7.96
N ARG A 4 3.49 27.89 -8.73
CA ARG A 4 4.66 27.13 -9.18
C ARG A 4 5.49 26.76 -7.95
N PRO A 5 5.92 25.50 -7.79
CA PRO A 5 6.83 25.16 -6.71
C PRO A 5 8.13 25.94 -6.91
N LYS A 6 8.49 26.80 -5.95
CA LYS A 6 9.80 27.47 -5.90
C LYS A 6 10.87 26.41 -5.60
N VAL A 7 11.28 25.67 -6.63
CA VAL A 7 12.48 24.85 -6.56
C VAL A 7 13.66 25.83 -6.53
N ARG A 8 14.38 25.87 -5.40
CA ARG A 8 15.58 26.70 -5.27
C ARG A 8 16.58 26.27 -6.35
N LYS A 9 16.97 27.18 -7.24
CA LYS A 9 17.86 26.92 -8.39
C LYS A 9 19.13 26.13 -8.01
N GLY A 10 19.75 26.46 -6.87
CA GLY A 10 20.93 25.73 -6.36
C GLY A 10 20.67 24.32 -5.80
N PHE A 11 19.41 23.96 -5.49
CA PHE A 11 19.07 22.61 -5.01
C PHE A 11 19.08 21.57 -6.15
N MET A 12 18.63 21.98 -7.35
CA MET A 12 18.65 21.11 -8.54
C MET A 12 20.08 20.89 -9.03
N GLU A 13 20.89 21.95 -9.01
CA GLU A 13 22.29 21.91 -9.42
C GLU A 13 23.12 20.96 -8.55
N GLU A 14 23.00 21.05 -7.22
CA GLU A 14 23.64 20.08 -6.30
C GLU A 14 23.16 18.64 -6.52
N THR A 15 21.88 18.45 -6.85
CA THR A 15 21.33 17.10 -7.08
C THR A 15 21.87 16.51 -8.39
N ASN A 16 22.04 17.34 -9.42
CA ASN A 16 22.63 16.94 -10.69
C ASN A 16 24.12 16.64 -10.56
N GLU A 17 24.88 17.46 -9.82
CA GLU A 17 26.28 17.19 -9.49
C GLU A 17 26.45 15.86 -8.76
N LEU A 18 25.62 15.63 -7.73
CA LEU A 18 25.63 14.38 -6.96
C LEU A 18 25.30 13.19 -7.86
N LEU A 19 24.28 13.31 -8.71
CA LEU A 19 23.89 12.24 -9.62
C LEU A 19 25.00 11.95 -10.65
N ALA A 20 25.61 12.98 -11.24
CA ALA A 20 26.73 12.82 -12.18
C ALA A 20 27.93 12.13 -11.52
N PHE A 21 28.28 12.54 -10.30
CA PHE A 21 29.31 11.87 -9.52
C PHE A 21 28.97 10.40 -9.27
N VAL A 22 27.73 10.09 -8.87
CA VAL A 22 27.30 8.71 -8.63
C VAL A 22 27.35 7.86 -9.90
N ILE A 23 26.90 8.39 -11.04
CA ILE A 23 26.96 7.69 -12.32
C ILE A 23 28.41 7.31 -12.65
N GLU A 24 29.34 8.27 -12.55
CA GLU A 24 30.74 8.03 -12.88
C GLU A 24 31.41 7.07 -11.90
N SER A 25 31.23 7.29 -10.60
CA SER A 25 31.83 6.46 -9.54
C SER A 25 31.29 5.02 -9.48
N THR A 26 30.12 4.77 -10.08
CA THR A 26 29.47 3.46 -10.04
C THR A 26 29.42 2.74 -11.38
N LYS A 27 29.99 3.31 -12.45
CA LYS A 27 29.94 2.76 -13.82
C LYS A 27 30.44 1.31 -13.95
N ASP A 28 31.46 0.96 -13.17
CA ASP A 28 32.08 -0.38 -13.19
C ASP A 28 31.62 -1.27 -12.02
N MET A 29 30.78 -0.73 -11.12
CA MET A 29 30.30 -1.47 -9.96
C MET A 29 29.27 -2.53 -10.39
N ARG A 30 29.46 -3.75 -9.88
CA ARG A 30 28.56 -4.90 -10.10
C ARG A 30 27.87 -5.38 -8.82
N SER A 31 28.09 -4.69 -7.71
CA SER A 31 27.50 -5.00 -6.41
C SER A 31 26.94 -3.74 -5.73
N PRO A 32 25.94 -3.86 -4.84
CA PRO A 32 25.40 -2.73 -4.09
C PRO A 32 26.45 -2.04 -3.22
N VAL A 33 26.39 -0.70 -3.13
CA VAL A 33 27.34 0.10 -2.35
C VAL A 33 26.74 0.61 -1.04
N LYS A 34 27.60 0.85 -0.05
CA LYS A 34 27.20 1.57 1.16
C LYS A 34 27.05 3.05 0.82
N LEU A 35 25.82 3.56 0.80
CA LEU A 35 25.52 4.97 0.49
C LEU A 35 26.34 5.96 1.34
N GLU A 36 26.58 5.67 2.62
CA GLU A 36 27.39 6.54 3.47
C GLU A 36 28.83 6.69 2.99
N LYS A 37 29.40 5.63 2.40
CA LYS A 37 30.75 5.66 1.80
C LYS A 37 30.74 6.56 0.57
N LEU A 38 29.80 6.31 -0.35
CA LEU A 38 29.64 7.07 -1.58
C LEU A 38 29.40 8.58 -1.32
N CYS A 39 28.54 8.91 -0.37
CA CYS A 39 28.27 10.29 0.01
C CYS A 39 29.46 10.97 0.72
N ARG A 40 30.33 10.20 1.38
CA ARG A 40 31.57 10.72 1.98
C ARG A 40 32.60 11.05 0.92
N GLU A 41 32.79 10.15 -0.05
CA GLU A 41 33.67 10.38 -1.20
C GLU A 41 33.22 11.64 -1.98
N PHE A 42 31.93 11.76 -2.27
CA PHE A 42 31.40 12.97 -2.91
C PHE A 42 31.69 14.26 -2.11
N LYS A 43 31.54 14.20 -0.79
CA LYS A 43 31.81 15.35 0.10
C LYS A 43 33.28 15.76 0.07
N GLU A 44 34.19 14.79 0.05
CA GLU A 44 35.62 15.00 -0.05
C GLU A 44 36.00 15.60 -1.41
N THR A 45 35.48 15.03 -2.51
CA THR A 45 35.74 15.53 -3.88
C THR A 45 35.14 16.91 -4.13
N SER A 46 33.97 17.22 -3.57
CA SER A 46 33.31 18.51 -3.80
C SER A 46 33.87 19.67 -2.97
N GLY A 47 34.80 19.41 -2.04
CA GLY A 47 35.40 20.44 -1.19
C GLY A 47 34.42 21.18 -0.27
N ASN A 48 33.23 20.62 0.02
CA ASN A 48 32.19 21.30 0.81
C ASN A 48 31.98 20.58 2.16
N PRO A 49 32.64 21.04 3.24
CA PRO A 49 32.62 20.36 4.54
C PRO A 49 31.25 20.42 5.24
N ASN A 50 30.35 21.31 4.83
CA ASN A 50 29.03 21.48 5.45
C ASN A 50 27.98 20.50 4.93
N ARG A 51 28.30 19.69 3.91
CA ARG A 51 27.37 18.67 3.39
C ARG A 51 27.11 17.59 4.46
N ASN A 52 25.82 17.40 4.77
CA ASN A 52 25.38 16.35 5.68
C ASN A 52 25.20 15.04 4.90
N ILE A 53 26.03 14.04 5.22
CA ILE A 53 26.06 12.72 4.56
C ILE A 53 24.68 12.05 4.58
N ARG A 54 23.96 12.13 5.71
CA ARG A 54 22.63 11.53 5.85
C ARG A 54 21.60 12.22 4.94
N CYS A 55 21.70 13.53 4.77
CA CYS A 55 20.85 14.26 3.83
C CYS A 55 21.13 13.85 2.38
N LEU A 56 22.40 13.69 1.99
CA LEU A 56 22.78 13.21 0.65
C LEU A 56 22.25 11.80 0.38
N ALA A 57 22.47 10.87 1.31
CA ALA A 57 21.99 9.50 1.20
C ALA A 57 20.45 9.45 1.06
N LYS A 58 19.74 10.26 1.86
CA LYS A 58 18.28 10.37 1.76
C LYS A 58 17.84 10.93 0.40
N LYS A 59 18.54 11.94 -0.15
CA LYS A 59 18.25 12.47 -1.48
C LYS A 59 18.38 11.39 -2.56
N LEU A 60 19.49 10.64 -2.56
CA LEU A 60 19.74 9.54 -3.50
C LEU A 60 18.64 8.47 -3.44
N GLN A 61 18.24 8.07 -2.23
CA GLN A 61 17.19 7.06 -2.03
C GLN A 61 15.79 7.50 -2.49
N THR A 62 15.57 8.81 -2.65
CA THR A 62 14.28 9.36 -3.10
C THR A 62 14.24 9.70 -4.58
N LEU A 63 15.32 9.43 -5.33
CA LEU A 63 15.36 9.69 -6.76
C LEU A 63 14.42 8.76 -7.51
N LYS A 64 13.63 9.33 -8.41
CA LYS A 64 12.81 8.59 -9.35
C LYS A 64 13.61 8.27 -10.62
N ILE A 65 14.56 7.37 -10.47
CA ILE A 65 15.53 7.07 -11.54
C ILE A 65 14.85 6.52 -12.80
N HIS A 66 13.77 5.76 -12.64
CA HIS A 66 12.99 5.23 -13.77
C HIS A 66 12.39 6.34 -14.66
N GLU A 67 12.02 7.50 -14.10
CA GLU A 67 11.47 8.66 -14.83
C GLU A 67 12.55 9.51 -15.53
N MET A 68 13.85 9.22 -15.36
CA MET A 68 14.94 10.05 -15.91
C MET A 68 15.20 9.74 -17.40
N ASN A 69 14.58 10.49 -18.30
CA ASN A 69 14.66 10.25 -19.76
C ASN A 69 16.06 10.45 -20.37
N ASN A 70 16.97 11.14 -19.67
CA ASN A 70 18.34 11.35 -20.12
C ASN A 70 19.29 10.19 -19.78
N LEU A 71 18.81 9.14 -19.12
CA LEU A 71 19.60 7.97 -18.76
C LEU A 71 19.19 6.76 -19.59
N THR A 72 20.17 5.98 -20.04
CA THR A 72 19.92 4.67 -20.66
C THR A 72 19.30 3.70 -19.65
N ILE A 73 18.57 2.69 -20.13
CA ILE A 73 17.96 1.65 -19.27
C ILE A 73 19.03 1.00 -18.38
N ASP A 74 20.17 0.60 -18.97
CA ASP A 74 21.29 0.03 -18.22
C ASP A 74 21.83 0.95 -17.12
N THR A 75 21.90 2.27 -17.38
CA THR A 75 22.32 3.24 -16.36
C THR A 75 21.28 3.35 -15.25
N LYS A 76 19.98 3.41 -15.60
CA LYS A 76 18.89 3.43 -14.61
C LYS A 76 18.93 2.19 -13.72
N VAL A 77 19.01 1.00 -14.32
CA VAL A 77 19.07 -0.28 -13.61
C VAL A 77 20.30 -0.34 -12.71
N ARG A 78 21.48 0.03 -13.22
CA ARG A 78 22.72 0.06 -12.44
C ARG A 78 22.61 0.98 -11.24
N LEU A 79 22.06 2.18 -11.39
CA LEU A 79 21.88 3.11 -10.28
C LEU A 79 20.87 2.57 -9.25
N ILE A 80 19.72 2.05 -9.69
CA ILE A 80 18.71 1.46 -8.80
C ILE A 80 19.32 0.32 -7.98
N PHE A 81 20.06 -0.57 -8.65
CA PHE A 81 20.76 -1.69 -8.04
C PHE A 81 21.86 -1.24 -7.06
N VAL A 82 22.79 -0.41 -7.51
CA VAL A 82 23.95 0.02 -6.73
C VAL A 82 23.52 0.80 -5.49
N LEU A 83 22.54 1.70 -5.63
CA LEU A 83 22.03 2.52 -4.54
C LEU A 83 21.02 1.77 -3.65
N SER A 84 20.70 0.52 -3.96
CA SER A 84 19.73 -0.30 -3.23
C SER A 84 18.34 0.37 -3.15
N ILE A 85 17.93 1.02 -4.23
CA ILE A 85 16.63 1.71 -4.33
C ILE A 85 15.55 0.66 -4.67
N PRO A 86 14.38 0.69 -4.00
CA PRO A 86 13.24 -0.11 -4.41
C PRO A 86 12.85 0.18 -5.86
N ILE A 87 12.71 -0.85 -6.69
CA ILE A 87 12.27 -0.69 -8.07
C ILE A 87 10.79 -0.29 -8.12
N ASP A 88 10.48 0.56 -9.09
CA ASP A 88 9.10 0.92 -9.41
C ASP A 88 8.37 -0.25 -10.11
N PRO A 89 7.11 -0.56 -9.77
CA PRO A 89 6.36 -1.66 -10.39
C PRO A 89 6.23 -1.59 -11.92
N ASP A 90 5.97 -0.39 -12.45
CA ASP A 90 5.75 -0.21 -13.88
C ASP A 90 7.07 -0.38 -14.62
N PHE A 91 8.15 0.19 -14.07
CA PHE A 91 9.50 -0.01 -14.61
C PHE A 91 9.97 -1.46 -14.49
N PHE A 92 9.66 -2.16 -13.39
CA PHE A 92 9.96 -3.58 -13.25
C PHE A 92 9.28 -4.42 -14.33
N THR A 93 7.99 -4.17 -14.57
CA THR A 93 7.22 -4.82 -15.64
C THR A 93 7.84 -4.56 -17.02
N GLU A 94 8.27 -3.32 -17.29
CA GLU A 94 8.97 -2.96 -18.53
C GLU A 94 10.28 -3.76 -18.70
N LEU A 95 11.09 -3.88 -17.64
CA LEU A 95 12.36 -4.60 -17.69
C LEU A 95 12.17 -6.09 -17.97
N GLN A 96 11.10 -6.71 -17.47
CA GLN A 96 10.86 -8.15 -17.62
C GLN A 96 10.70 -8.59 -19.09
N TYR A 97 10.36 -7.70 -20.02
CA TYR A 97 10.30 -8.02 -21.45
C TYR A 97 11.67 -8.21 -22.10
N GLN A 98 12.73 -7.64 -21.52
CA GLN A 98 14.07 -7.60 -22.14
C GLN A 98 15.19 -8.10 -21.22
N ALA A 99 14.87 -8.45 -19.98
CA ALA A 99 15.83 -8.89 -19.00
C ALA A 99 15.23 -9.88 -17.99
N ASN A 100 16.07 -10.80 -17.51
CA ASN A 100 15.79 -11.59 -16.33
C ASN A 100 16.05 -10.73 -15.10
N VAL A 101 15.01 -10.43 -14.31
CA VAL A 101 15.09 -9.57 -13.13
C VAL A 101 14.58 -10.32 -11.90
N LYS A 102 15.40 -10.38 -10.85
CA LYS A 102 14.98 -10.89 -9.53
C LYS A 102 15.08 -9.78 -8.50
N ILE A 103 14.09 -9.70 -7.62
CA ILE A 103 14.01 -8.73 -6.54
C ILE A 103 13.96 -9.42 -5.18
N ASP A 104 14.36 -8.71 -4.12
CA ASP A 104 14.18 -9.14 -2.74
C ASP A 104 12.87 -8.66 -2.11
N ASN A 105 12.63 -9.06 -0.86
CA ASN A 105 11.45 -8.67 -0.06
C ASN A 105 11.38 -7.15 0.24
N HIS A 106 12.43 -6.38 -0.07
CA HIS A 106 12.45 -4.93 0.04
C HIS A 106 12.26 -4.25 -1.33
N GLN A 107 11.89 -5.02 -2.36
CA GLN A 107 11.68 -4.61 -3.75
C GLN A 107 12.96 -4.12 -4.42
N ARG A 108 14.12 -4.60 -4.01
CA ARG A 108 15.41 -4.20 -4.60
C ARG A 108 15.89 -5.28 -5.55
N ILE A 109 16.44 -4.87 -6.70
CA ILE A 109 17.02 -5.79 -7.69
C ILE A 109 18.20 -6.52 -7.04
N VAL A 110 18.15 -7.85 -6.94
CA VAL A 110 19.28 -8.68 -6.47
C VAL A 110 20.03 -9.35 -7.62
N GLU A 111 19.33 -9.60 -8.73
CA GLU A 111 19.90 -10.14 -9.97
C GLU A 111 19.25 -9.46 -11.16
N TYR A 112 20.06 -9.12 -12.17
CA TYR A 112 19.62 -8.55 -13.43
C TYR A 112 20.53 -9.05 -14.55
N GLU A 113 19.94 -9.53 -15.64
CA GLU A 113 20.68 -9.95 -16.83
C GLU A 113 19.84 -9.67 -18.09
N THR A 114 20.39 -8.87 -19.01
CA THR A 114 19.74 -8.59 -20.30
C THR A 114 19.68 -9.83 -21.18
N ILE A 115 18.54 -10.04 -21.84
CA ILE A 115 18.37 -11.09 -22.84
C ILE A 115 19.26 -10.76 -24.04
N GLY A 116 20.02 -11.74 -24.55
CA GLY A 116 20.95 -11.52 -25.68
C GLY A 116 22.35 -11.06 -25.29
N GLY A 117 22.65 -11.00 -23.99
CA GLY A 117 23.96 -10.54 -23.49
C GLY A 117 24.01 -9.02 -23.33
N GLY A 118 24.79 -8.54 -22.36
CA GLY A 118 24.85 -7.12 -22.02
C GLY A 118 25.11 -6.90 -20.53
N LEU A 119 24.30 -6.05 -19.89
CA LEU A 119 24.44 -5.75 -18.48
C LEU A 119 24.05 -6.95 -17.62
N LYS A 120 25.01 -7.39 -16.79
CA LYS A 120 24.80 -8.42 -15.76
C LYS A 120 25.18 -7.88 -14.39
N LEU A 121 24.23 -7.89 -13.46
CA LEU A 121 24.39 -7.45 -12.09
C LEU A 121 23.88 -8.54 -11.14
N SER A 122 24.61 -8.79 -10.07
CA SER A 122 24.22 -9.74 -9.04
C SER A 122 24.88 -9.37 -7.73
N GLY A 123 24.12 -9.35 -6.65
CA GLY A 123 24.70 -9.03 -5.36
C GLY A 123 23.71 -9.03 -4.22
N LYS A 124 24.23 -9.08 -3.00
CA LYS A 124 23.43 -9.01 -1.78
C LYS A 124 23.39 -7.57 -1.29
N HIS A 125 22.19 -7.08 -1.01
CA HIS A 125 22.02 -5.83 -0.28
C HIS A 125 22.21 -6.04 1.21
N TYR A 126 22.61 -4.97 1.91
CA TYR A 126 22.65 -4.99 3.37
C TYR A 126 21.22 -5.13 3.93
N SER A 127 21.09 -6.01 4.92
CA SER A 127 19.81 -6.36 5.53
C SER A 127 19.20 -5.17 6.29
N ARG A 128 17.87 -5.07 6.23
CA ARG A 128 17.08 -4.18 7.07
C ARG A 128 16.73 -4.89 8.37
N PHE A 129 16.48 -4.10 9.41
CA PHE A 129 16.17 -4.58 10.75
C PHE A 129 14.99 -5.59 10.73
N PRO A 130 15.20 -6.87 11.09
CA PRO A 130 14.17 -7.92 11.01
C PRO A 130 12.88 -7.59 11.76
N GLU A 131 12.99 -6.86 12.86
CA GLU A 131 11.84 -6.41 13.66
C GLU A 131 10.93 -5.44 12.89
N THR A 132 11.49 -4.62 11.99
CA THR A 132 10.69 -3.73 11.14
C THR A 132 9.88 -4.54 10.13
N ASP A 133 10.49 -5.57 9.54
CA ASP A 133 9.81 -6.44 8.58
C ASP A 133 8.69 -7.23 9.25
N ARG A 134 8.91 -7.73 10.48
CA ARG A 134 7.87 -8.38 11.29
C ARG A 134 6.67 -7.47 11.54
N LYS A 135 6.91 -6.20 11.87
CA LYS A 135 5.86 -5.19 12.08
C LYS A 135 5.13 -4.86 10.78
N ASN A 136 5.85 -4.72 9.66
CA ASN A 136 5.26 -4.50 8.35
C ASN A 136 4.32 -5.67 7.97
N LYS A 137 4.76 -6.92 8.18
CA LYS A 137 3.96 -8.11 7.91
C LYS A 137 2.67 -8.14 8.74
N ARG A 138 2.76 -7.87 10.04
CA ARG A 138 1.57 -7.78 10.92
C ARG A 138 0.60 -6.69 10.47
N MET A 139 1.13 -5.55 10.02
CA MET A 139 0.31 -4.44 9.53
C MET A 139 -0.41 -4.80 8.22
N MET A 140 0.27 -5.45 7.27
CA MET A 140 -0.36 -5.96 6.04
C MET A 140 -1.44 -7.01 6.35
N MET A 141 -1.15 -7.94 7.26
CA MET A 141 -2.09 -8.99 7.66
C MET A 141 -3.37 -8.41 8.29
N LEU A 142 -3.23 -7.41 9.16
CA LEU A 142 -4.39 -6.70 9.71
C LEU A 142 -5.19 -5.97 8.61
N LEU A 143 -4.49 -5.34 7.66
CA LEU A 143 -5.14 -4.65 6.56
C LEU A 143 -5.92 -5.62 5.67
N ALA A 144 -5.34 -6.78 5.34
CA ALA A 144 -6.02 -7.84 4.59
C ALA A 144 -7.27 -8.33 5.32
N ARG A 145 -7.18 -8.61 6.63
CA ARG A 145 -8.33 -8.99 7.45
C ARG A 145 -9.44 -7.95 7.44
N MET A 146 -9.10 -6.65 7.49
CA MET A 146 -10.12 -5.60 7.42
C MET A 146 -10.87 -5.58 6.09
N THR A 147 -10.31 -6.13 5.00
CA THR A 147 -11.03 -6.21 3.71
C THR A 147 -12.18 -7.23 3.69
N GLU A 148 -12.26 -8.10 4.70
CA GLU A 148 -13.34 -9.07 4.86
C GLU A 148 -14.63 -8.39 5.34
N THR A 149 -14.50 -7.32 6.12
CA THR A 149 -15.63 -6.61 6.75
C THR A 149 -15.81 -5.18 6.25
N MET A 150 -14.79 -4.59 5.62
CA MET A 150 -14.80 -3.19 5.19
C MET A 150 -14.81 -3.09 3.67
N ASP A 151 -15.76 -2.33 3.15
CA ASP A 151 -15.98 -2.04 1.74
C ASP A 151 -15.90 -0.54 1.42
N TYR A 152 -15.36 0.26 2.34
CA TYR A 152 -15.16 1.71 2.18
C TYR A 152 -13.75 2.17 2.57
N PRO A 153 -13.29 3.33 2.07
CA PRO A 153 -11.98 3.84 2.42
C PRO A 153 -11.84 4.23 3.90
N LEU A 154 -10.81 3.69 4.55
CA LEU A 154 -10.55 3.90 5.98
C LEU A 154 -9.76 5.19 6.26
N PRO A 155 -10.09 5.93 7.35
CA PRO A 155 -9.21 6.93 7.91
C PRO A 155 -7.89 6.29 8.41
N PRO A 156 -6.71 6.80 8.05
CA PRO A 156 -5.44 6.21 8.50
C PRO A 156 -5.29 6.11 10.03
N TYR A 157 -5.85 7.07 10.77
CA TYR A 157 -5.72 7.10 12.23
C TYR A 157 -6.52 5.99 12.92
N PHE A 158 -7.65 5.58 12.33
CA PHE A 158 -8.46 4.45 12.80
C PHE A 158 -7.66 3.14 12.68
N PHE A 159 -7.18 2.85 11.46
CA PHE A 159 -6.36 1.67 11.21
C PHE A 159 -5.15 1.59 12.15
N ILE A 160 -4.47 2.72 12.41
CA ILE A 160 -3.33 2.76 13.32
C ILE A 160 -3.72 2.51 14.79
N ASN A 161 -4.88 3.00 15.24
CA ASN A 161 -5.36 2.70 16.59
C ASN A 161 -5.60 1.20 16.76
N GLU A 162 -6.30 0.59 15.79
CA GLU A 162 -6.55 -0.86 15.76
C GLU A 162 -5.25 -1.65 15.72
N PHE A 163 -4.30 -1.25 14.87
CA PHE A 163 -2.99 -1.89 14.80
C PHE A 163 -2.26 -1.86 16.15
N ILE A 164 -2.22 -0.71 16.83
CA ILE A 164 -1.55 -0.59 18.13
C ILE A 164 -2.26 -1.43 19.20
N ALA A 165 -3.60 -1.41 19.21
CA ALA A 165 -4.41 -2.14 20.17
C ALA A 165 -4.28 -3.66 20.01
N ILE A 166 -4.43 -4.18 18.78
CA ILE A 166 -4.44 -5.61 18.49
C ILE A 166 -3.03 -6.19 18.51
N CYS A 167 -2.05 -5.50 17.91
CA CYS A 167 -0.70 -6.04 17.77
C CYS A 167 0.19 -5.77 19.01
N ALA A 168 -0.37 -5.14 20.06
CA ALA A 168 0.32 -4.78 21.31
C ALA A 168 1.71 -4.15 21.07
N THR A 169 1.82 -3.28 20.07
CA THR A 169 3.11 -2.71 19.69
C THR A 169 3.50 -1.59 20.64
N SER A 170 4.74 -1.59 21.15
CA SER A 170 5.31 -0.49 21.93
C SER A 170 5.66 0.76 21.09
N GLU A 171 5.19 0.80 19.85
CA GLU A 171 5.60 1.80 18.89
C GLU A 171 4.84 3.11 19.06
N ALA A 172 5.58 4.22 19.02
CA ALA A 172 4.97 5.55 18.98
C ALA A 172 4.06 5.70 17.77
N LYS A 173 2.86 6.24 18.00
CA LYS A 173 1.80 6.38 16.99
C LYS A 173 2.26 7.04 15.69
N ASN A 174 3.04 8.12 15.78
CA ASN A 174 3.56 8.83 14.61
C ASN A 174 4.48 7.95 13.74
N THR A 175 5.23 7.05 14.37
CA THR A 175 6.09 6.08 13.67
C THR A 175 5.24 5.04 12.96
N ALA A 176 4.20 4.52 13.61
CA ALA A 176 3.24 3.60 13.00
C ALA A 176 2.51 4.24 11.79
N VAL A 177 2.05 5.50 11.92
CA VAL A 177 1.46 6.28 10.81
C VAL A 177 2.43 6.41 9.63
N LYS A 178 3.70 6.74 9.90
CA LYS A 178 4.71 6.88 8.85
C LYS A 178 4.92 5.55 8.12
N ARG A 179 5.05 4.44 8.85
CA ARG A 179 5.15 3.10 8.26
C ARG A 179 3.96 2.77 7.40
N TYR A 180 2.74 2.98 7.89
CA TYR A 180 1.53 2.68 7.14
C TYR A 180 1.47 3.43 5.80
N ARG A 181 1.87 4.70 5.79
CA ARG A 181 1.97 5.48 4.55
C ARG A 181 2.94 4.89 3.54
N GLU A 182 4.08 4.37 3.99
CA GLU A 182 5.08 3.75 3.12
C GLU A 182 4.68 2.34 2.68
N LEU A 183 3.96 1.61 3.53
CA LEU A 183 3.59 0.22 3.32
C LEU A 183 2.40 0.04 2.38
N LYS A 184 1.40 0.92 2.46
CA LYS A 184 0.22 0.81 1.60
C LYS A 184 0.52 1.01 0.11
N ASP A 185 1.56 1.78 -0.22
CA ASP A 185 2.01 1.97 -1.60
C ASP A 185 2.85 0.77 -2.11
N LYS A 186 3.04 -0.26 -1.27
CA LYS A 186 3.77 -1.49 -1.58
C LYS A 186 2.87 -2.72 -1.66
N ILE A 187 1.55 -2.55 -1.52
CA ILE A 187 0.58 -3.67 -1.51
C ILE A 187 0.68 -4.49 -2.81
N TYR A 188 1.01 -3.87 -3.93
CA TYR A 188 1.21 -4.55 -5.21
C TYR A 188 2.18 -5.74 -5.10
N TRP A 189 3.26 -5.56 -4.34
CA TRP A 189 4.31 -6.55 -4.17
C TRP A 189 3.98 -7.68 -3.20
N ALA A 190 2.83 -7.61 -2.51
CA ALA A 190 2.44 -8.59 -1.51
C ALA A 190 1.71 -9.78 -2.17
N THR A 191 2.43 -10.54 -3.00
CA THR A 191 1.90 -11.65 -3.80
C THR A 191 1.42 -12.84 -2.98
N GLU A 192 1.65 -12.84 -1.67
CA GLU A 192 1.00 -13.76 -0.73
C GLU A 192 -0.52 -13.54 -0.63
N TYR A 193 -1.01 -12.36 -1.06
CA TYR A 193 -2.44 -12.06 -1.18
C TYR A 193 -2.86 -12.13 -2.65
N ASP A 194 -4.05 -12.68 -2.89
CA ASP A 194 -4.64 -12.75 -4.23
C ASP A 194 -4.93 -11.35 -4.80
N LYS A 195 -5.22 -11.30 -6.11
CA LYS A 195 -5.50 -10.07 -6.86
C LYS A 195 -6.60 -9.23 -6.21
N VAL A 196 -7.73 -9.86 -5.85
CA VAL A 196 -8.89 -9.17 -5.28
C VAL A 196 -8.57 -8.64 -3.89
N THR A 197 -7.91 -9.42 -3.04
CA THR A 197 -7.49 -8.98 -1.71
C THR A 197 -6.51 -7.81 -1.79
N ARG A 198 -5.49 -7.87 -2.67
CA ARG A 198 -4.57 -6.73 -2.87
C ARG A 198 -5.31 -5.47 -3.33
N MET A 199 -6.24 -5.62 -4.28
CA MET A 199 -7.09 -4.53 -4.75
C MET A 199 -7.91 -3.92 -3.60
N LYS A 200 -8.62 -4.75 -2.82
CA LYS A 200 -9.38 -4.29 -1.65
C LYS A 200 -8.49 -3.58 -0.65
N MET A 201 -7.32 -4.12 -0.33
CA MET A 201 -6.34 -3.50 0.57
C MET A 201 -5.91 -2.12 0.07
N MET A 202 -5.65 -1.96 -1.23
CA MET A 202 -5.32 -0.67 -1.85
C MET A 202 -6.48 0.31 -1.74
N PHE A 203 -7.70 -0.13 -2.06
CA PHE A 203 -8.91 0.68 -1.96
C PHE A 203 -9.16 1.16 -0.52
N ILE A 204 -9.26 0.26 0.46
CA ILE A 204 -9.56 0.67 1.85
C ILE A 204 -8.46 1.55 2.45
N SER A 205 -7.19 1.30 2.12
CA SER A 205 -6.07 2.10 2.63
C SER A 205 -5.86 3.42 1.87
N GLY A 206 -6.46 3.55 0.70
CA GLY A 206 -6.13 4.56 -0.31
C GLY A 206 -4.65 4.50 -0.71
N GLY A 207 -4.10 3.29 -0.83
CA GLY A 207 -2.78 3.01 -1.37
C GLY A 207 -2.73 3.34 -2.86
N LYS A 208 -1.56 3.74 -3.35
CA LYS A 208 -1.38 3.99 -4.78
C LYS A 208 -1.38 2.69 -5.56
N VAL A 209 -2.02 2.72 -6.71
CA VAL A 209 -2.10 1.60 -7.64
C VAL A 209 -1.17 1.88 -8.83
N PRO A 210 -0.19 1.01 -9.10
CA PRO A 210 0.66 1.14 -10.28
C PRO A 210 -0.13 0.83 -11.55
N GLU A 211 0.28 1.39 -12.69
CA GLU A 211 -0.47 1.29 -13.94
C GLU A 211 -0.51 -0.16 -14.47
N CYS A 212 0.56 -0.92 -14.28
CA CYS A 212 0.62 -2.35 -14.62
C CYS A 212 -0.48 -3.15 -13.90
N PHE A 213 -0.77 -2.82 -12.63
CA PHE A 213 -1.82 -3.48 -11.87
C PHE A 213 -3.21 -2.94 -12.24
N LEU A 214 -3.34 -1.64 -12.57
CA LEU A 214 -4.60 -1.11 -13.11
C LEU A 214 -5.00 -1.79 -14.41
N ARG A 215 -4.04 -2.04 -15.31
CA ARG A 215 -4.28 -2.79 -16.53
C ARG A 215 -4.78 -4.21 -16.23
N GLU A 216 -4.13 -4.93 -15.32
CA GLU A 216 -4.55 -6.28 -14.87
C GLU A 216 -5.97 -6.28 -14.27
N LEU A 217 -6.32 -5.28 -13.47
CA LEU A 217 -7.66 -5.16 -12.89
C LEU A 217 -8.73 -4.80 -13.93
N ARG A 218 -8.37 -4.06 -14.98
CA ARG A 218 -9.29 -3.64 -16.05
C ARG A 218 -9.61 -4.75 -17.05
N GLU A 219 -8.93 -5.88 -16.98
CA GLU A 219 -9.26 -7.06 -17.79
C GLU A 219 -10.61 -7.67 -17.39
N ASP A 220 -10.97 -7.58 -16.11
CA ASP A 220 -12.18 -8.21 -15.54
C ASP A 220 -13.05 -7.27 -14.68
N ALA A 221 -12.74 -5.98 -14.64
CA ALA A 221 -13.52 -4.98 -13.89
C ALA A 221 -13.48 -3.58 -14.52
N LEU A 222 -14.52 -2.80 -14.27
CA LEU A 222 -14.49 -1.35 -14.44
C LEU A 222 -13.76 -0.74 -13.23
N VAL A 223 -12.69 0.02 -13.49
CA VAL A 223 -11.85 0.60 -12.42
C VAL A 223 -11.51 2.06 -12.69
N ASP A 224 -11.97 2.94 -11.80
CA ASP A 224 -11.61 4.36 -11.79
C ASP A 224 -10.69 4.69 -10.62
N VAL A 225 -9.78 5.64 -10.88
CA VAL A 225 -8.82 6.16 -9.91
C VAL A 225 -8.88 7.67 -9.83
N ASP A 226 -8.49 8.22 -8.69
CA ASP A 226 -8.33 9.66 -8.53
C ASP A 226 -6.97 10.18 -9.06
N GLU A 227 -6.75 11.49 -8.95
CA GLU A 227 -5.51 12.18 -9.37
C GLU A 227 -4.22 11.67 -8.70
N LYS A 228 -4.33 10.84 -7.66
CA LYS A 228 -3.19 10.24 -6.94
C LYS A 228 -3.06 8.75 -7.23
N ASN A 229 -3.74 8.24 -8.26
CA ASN A 229 -3.81 6.83 -8.65
C ASN A 229 -4.30 5.95 -7.51
N ARG A 230 -5.35 6.39 -6.81
CA ARG A 230 -6.01 5.59 -5.76
C ARG A 230 -7.39 5.18 -6.25
N ILE A 231 -7.78 3.93 -6.04
CA ILE A 231 -9.07 3.40 -6.51
C ILE A 231 -10.22 4.14 -5.83
N ILE A 232 -11.13 4.68 -6.64
CA ILE A 232 -12.37 5.29 -6.18
C ILE A 232 -13.61 4.51 -6.61
N LEU A 233 -13.47 3.65 -7.64
CA LEU A 233 -14.49 2.74 -8.12
C LEU A 233 -13.81 1.43 -8.56
N TYR A 234 -14.40 0.31 -8.16
CA TYR A 234 -14.12 -1.02 -8.70
C TYR A 234 -15.45 -1.76 -8.84
N GLN A 235 -15.77 -2.19 -10.06
CA GLN A 235 -16.96 -3.00 -10.33
C GLN A 235 -16.55 -4.19 -11.19
N SER A 236 -16.62 -5.40 -10.63
CA SER A 236 -16.32 -6.61 -11.37
C SER A 236 -17.36 -6.85 -12.47
N ILE A 237 -16.92 -7.37 -13.62
CA ILE A 237 -17.81 -7.62 -14.78
C ILE A 237 -18.88 -8.68 -14.45
N ASP A 238 -18.54 -9.65 -13.60
CA ASP A 238 -19.48 -10.67 -13.11
C ASP A 238 -20.48 -10.14 -12.07
N GLY A 239 -20.33 -8.89 -11.62
CA GLY A 239 -21.17 -8.25 -10.62
C GLY A 239 -20.97 -8.76 -9.18
N SER A 240 -19.99 -9.63 -8.93
CA SER A 240 -19.73 -10.21 -7.60
C SER A 240 -19.18 -9.21 -6.59
N LEU A 241 -18.54 -8.13 -7.06
CA LEU A 241 -17.93 -7.12 -6.20
C LEU A 241 -18.09 -5.71 -6.77
N ASN A 242 -18.60 -4.82 -5.93
CA ASN A 242 -18.71 -3.39 -6.22
C ASN A 242 -18.19 -2.60 -5.03
N LEU A 243 -17.19 -1.75 -5.26
CA LEU A 243 -16.59 -0.86 -4.27
C LEU A 243 -16.57 0.55 -4.82
N GLN A 244 -17.09 1.50 -4.05
CA GLN A 244 -17.06 2.91 -4.41
C GLN A 244 -16.75 3.75 -3.18
N GLY A 245 -15.86 4.72 -3.32
CA GLY A 245 -15.55 5.60 -2.20
C GLY A 245 -14.51 6.65 -2.51
N ASP A 246 -14.76 7.87 -2.04
CA ASP A 246 -13.81 8.97 -2.12
C ASP A 246 -12.80 8.93 -0.96
N HIS A 247 -11.59 9.43 -1.23
CA HIS A 247 -10.50 9.41 -0.27
C HIS A 247 -10.24 10.73 0.46
N SER A 248 -11.16 11.69 0.38
CA SER A 248 -11.16 12.90 1.20
C SER A 248 -11.34 12.55 2.67
N ARG A 249 -10.77 13.39 3.54
CA ARG A 249 -10.77 13.14 4.98
C ARG A 249 -12.20 13.17 5.55
N SER A 250 -13.03 14.11 5.11
CA SER A 250 -14.41 14.25 5.56
C SER A 250 -15.23 13.02 5.24
N ILE A 251 -15.19 12.53 4.00
CA ILE A 251 -15.96 11.37 3.57
C ILE A 251 -15.53 10.11 4.33
N LYS A 252 -14.22 9.87 4.46
CA LYS A 252 -13.70 8.74 5.25
C LYS A 252 -14.18 8.75 6.70
N MET A 253 -14.22 9.93 7.34
CA MET A 253 -14.70 10.05 8.72
C MET A 253 -16.21 9.82 8.82
N ASN A 254 -16.99 10.33 7.86
CA ASN A 254 -18.44 10.12 7.84
C ASN A 254 -18.80 8.64 7.62
N MET A 255 -18.18 7.97 6.65
CA MET A 255 -18.39 6.55 6.40
C MET A 255 -18.01 5.70 7.61
N PHE A 256 -16.89 6.02 8.26
CA PHE A 256 -16.48 5.35 9.48
C PHE A 256 -17.50 5.51 10.62
N SER A 257 -18.01 6.72 10.86
CA SER A 257 -19.04 6.96 11.87
C SER A 257 -20.33 6.20 11.57
N ALA A 258 -20.75 6.16 10.29
CA ALA A 258 -21.94 5.42 9.87
C ALA A 258 -21.79 3.92 10.11
N HIS A 259 -20.65 3.32 9.73
CA HIS A 259 -20.37 1.91 9.99
C HIS A 259 -20.35 1.62 11.49
N ARG A 260 -19.73 2.48 12.31
CA ARG A 260 -19.71 2.29 13.76
C ARG A 260 -21.11 2.29 14.37
N ASN A 261 -21.95 3.25 13.97
CA ASN A 261 -23.33 3.31 14.45
C ASN A 261 -24.12 2.07 14.03
N SER A 262 -23.94 1.61 12.78
CA SER A 262 -24.57 0.38 12.28
C SER A 262 -24.13 -0.85 13.08
N PHE A 263 -22.83 -0.96 13.37
CA PHE A 263 -22.29 -2.07 14.16
C PHE A 263 -22.81 -2.05 15.61
N ASP A 264 -22.85 -0.87 16.24
CA ASP A 264 -23.37 -0.70 17.60
C ASP A 264 -24.88 -1.06 17.65
N ILE A 265 -25.66 -0.71 16.61
CA ILE A 265 -27.07 -1.11 16.48
C ILE A 265 -27.20 -2.63 16.29
N ALA A 266 -26.48 -3.22 15.34
CA ALA A 266 -26.54 -4.66 15.08
C ALA A 266 -26.13 -5.50 16.30
N GLN A 267 -25.18 -5.00 17.10
CA GLN A 267 -24.78 -5.66 18.34
C GLN A 267 -25.89 -5.58 19.40
N LEU A 268 -26.58 -4.44 19.52
CA LEU A 268 -27.73 -4.29 20.41
C LEU A 268 -28.90 -5.17 19.97
N GLU A 269 -29.19 -5.25 18.67
CA GLU A 269 -30.23 -6.13 18.12
C GLU A 269 -29.92 -7.62 18.39
N SER A 270 -28.66 -8.03 18.25
CA SER A 270 -28.24 -9.41 18.59
C SER A 270 -28.28 -9.72 20.09
N ASP A 271 -28.00 -8.71 20.92
CA ASP A 271 -28.08 -8.85 22.38
C ASP A 271 -29.55 -8.89 22.82
N GLU A 272 -30.45 -8.11 22.22
CA GLU A 272 -31.90 -8.13 22.49
C GLU A 272 -32.58 -9.43 22.02
N GLU A 273 -32.23 -9.95 20.85
CA GLU A 273 -32.75 -11.23 20.34
C GLU A 273 -32.28 -12.44 21.18
N SER A 274 -31.18 -12.28 21.93
CA SER A 274 -30.69 -13.28 22.89
C SER A 274 -31.34 -13.20 24.28
N VAL A 275 -32.13 -12.15 24.56
CA VAL A 275 -32.80 -11.92 25.86
C VAL A 275 -34.28 -12.35 25.84
N GLU A 276 -34.87 -12.61 24.68
CA GLU A 276 -36.19 -13.25 24.58
C GLU A 276 -36.08 -14.77 24.56
N ILE A 277 -35.81 -15.39 25.73
CA ILE A 277 -36.31 -16.71 26.20
C ILE A 277 -35.64 -16.98 27.56
N GLU A 278 -36.36 -16.69 28.65
CA GLU A 278 -36.56 -17.53 29.84
C GLU A 278 -37.17 -16.67 30.97
N GLU A 279 -38.50 -16.62 31.02
CA GLU A 279 -39.18 -16.47 32.30
C GLU A 279 -38.86 -17.71 33.13
N LYS A 280 -38.03 -17.57 34.18
CA LYS A 280 -38.05 -18.47 35.34
C LYS A 280 -37.45 -17.84 36.60
N GLU A 281 -38.38 -17.61 37.51
CA GLU A 281 -38.33 -17.56 38.98
C GLU A 281 -36.98 -17.50 39.69
N GLU A 282 -36.88 -16.47 40.55
CA GLU A 282 -35.86 -16.22 41.55
C GLU A 282 -35.67 -17.39 42.53
N THR A 283 -34.43 -17.68 42.91
CA THR A 283 -34.08 -18.09 44.28
C THR A 283 -32.65 -17.70 44.64
N ILE A 284 -32.54 -17.07 45.81
CA ILE A 284 -31.33 -16.53 46.45
C ILE A 284 -30.56 -17.65 47.17
N VAL A 285 -29.23 -17.79 46.97
CA VAL A 285 -28.29 -18.32 47.99
C VAL A 285 -26.87 -17.73 47.80
N ASP A 286 -26.28 -17.26 48.90
CA ASP A 286 -24.96 -16.62 49.09
C ASP A 286 -23.71 -17.56 49.06
N LEU A 287 -22.59 -17.03 48.50
CA LEU A 287 -21.12 -17.17 48.79
C LEU A 287 -20.45 -18.58 48.98
N PRO A 288 -19.09 -18.76 48.94
CA PRO A 288 -17.97 -17.82 48.71
C PRO A 288 -16.77 -18.27 47.82
N SER A 289 -15.90 -17.28 47.58
CA SER A 289 -14.49 -17.27 47.13
C SER A 289 -13.60 -18.51 47.38
N MET A 290 -12.86 -18.94 46.35
CA MET A 290 -11.56 -19.63 46.49
C MET A 290 -10.56 -19.27 45.37
N LYS A 291 -9.36 -18.85 45.78
CA LYS A 291 -8.16 -18.64 44.96
C LYS A 291 -7.60 -19.97 44.43
N ARG A 292 -7.12 -20.02 43.19
CA ARG A 292 -6.00 -20.88 42.78
C ARG A 292 -5.10 -20.21 41.73
N ASN A 293 -3.81 -20.24 42.03
CA ASN A 293 -2.71 -19.97 41.12
C ASN A 293 -2.52 -21.17 40.18
N GLY A 294 -2.20 -20.91 38.90
CA GLY A 294 -1.73 -21.93 37.96
C GLY A 294 -0.97 -21.28 36.80
N ARG A 295 0.36 -21.41 36.81
CA ARG A 295 1.25 -21.14 35.66
C ARG A 295 1.16 -22.32 34.68
N ILE A 296 0.87 -22.06 33.41
CA ILE A 296 1.14 -22.94 32.25
C ILE A 296 1.47 -22.00 31.08
N SER A 297 2.76 -21.84 30.74
CA SER A 297 3.50 -22.52 29.67
C SER A 297 3.01 -22.18 28.26
N THR A 298 3.92 -21.57 27.50
CA THR A 298 3.85 -21.31 26.06
C THR A 298 3.64 -22.60 25.27
N ASN A 299 2.71 -22.61 24.33
CA ASN A 299 2.88 -23.00 22.93
C ASN A 299 1.57 -22.78 22.17
N ASP A 300 1.71 -22.64 20.85
CA ASP A 300 0.73 -22.25 19.86
C ASP A 300 -0.68 -22.85 20.06
N ALA A 301 -1.64 -21.97 20.34
CA ALA A 301 -3.06 -22.27 20.26
C ALA A 301 -3.86 -20.99 19.96
N GLU A 302 -4.61 -21.03 18.87
CA GLU A 302 -5.91 -20.40 18.66
C GLU A 302 -6.07 -18.95 19.16
N TRP A 303 -5.77 -18.00 18.27
CA TRP A 303 -6.02 -16.59 18.53
C TRP A 303 -7.50 -16.27 18.28
N CYS A 304 -8.29 -16.33 19.35
CA CYS A 304 -9.56 -15.62 19.45
C CYS A 304 -9.64 -14.97 20.84
N PRO A 305 -9.63 -13.62 20.96
CA PRO A 305 -10.16 -12.98 22.14
C PRO A 305 -11.49 -12.30 21.79
N SER A 306 -12.55 -12.84 22.37
CA SER A 306 -13.83 -12.18 22.61
C SER A 306 -13.63 -10.74 23.05
N MET A 307 -14.39 -9.81 22.47
CA MET A 307 -14.42 -8.40 22.87
C MET A 307 -14.73 -8.26 24.36
N ARG A 308 -13.70 -8.08 25.20
CA ARG A 308 -13.90 -7.62 26.58
C ARG A 308 -14.09 -6.11 26.56
N LYS A 309 -15.33 -5.69 26.84
CA LYS A 309 -15.71 -4.33 27.24
C LYS A 309 -14.71 -3.80 28.28
N ARG A 310 -14.10 -2.63 28.04
CA ARG A 310 -13.53 -1.78 29.09
C ARG A 310 -14.20 -0.42 29.01
N SER A 311 -14.74 0.01 30.14
CA SER A 311 -15.34 1.33 30.34
C SER A 311 -14.32 2.43 30.06
N MET A 312 -14.70 3.37 29.20
CA MET A 312 -13.93 4.58 28.92
C MET A 312 -14.08 5.51 30.12
N GLY A 313 -13.03 5.63 30.93
CA GLY A 313 -12.90 6.72 31.90
C GLY A 313 -12.59 8.02 31.17
N ASP A 314 -13.16 9.11 31.68
CA ASP A 314 -13.15 10.48 31.17
C ASP A 314 -11.83 10.94 30.53
N LEU A 315 -11.96 11.53 29.35
CA LEU A 315 -10.94 12.38 28.74
C LEU A 315 -11.65 13.60 28.12
N ASP A 316 -11.77 14.63 28.95
CA ASP A 316 -12.18 15.98 28.59
C ASP A 316 -11.36 16.51 27.40
N PHE A 317 -12.06 16.84 26.31
CA PHE A 317 -11.55 17.74 25.28
C PHE A 317 -12.45 18.96 25.19
N SER A 318 -12.10 20.00 25.96
CA SER A 318 -12.61 21.35 25.78
C SER A 318 -12.18 21.90 24.42
N LEU A 319 -13.11 21.93 23.46
CA LEU A 319 -12.99 22.74 22.25
C LEU A 319 -13.41 24.17 22.58
N LEU A 320 -12.45 25.09 22.52
CA LEU A 320 -12.71 26.53 22.53
C LEU A 320 -13.45 26.92 21.24
N ILE A 321 -14.76 27.12 21.38
CA ILE A 321 -15.60 27.84 20.42
C ILE A 321 -15.38 29.34 20.69
N ASN A 322 -14.76 30.05 19.74
CA ASN A 322 -14.86 31.50 19.70
C ASN A 322 -16.07 31.88 18.83
N ASN A 323 -17.16 32.20 19.52
CA ASN A 323 -18.29 32.94 18.96
C ASN A 323 -17.92 34.43 18.85
N GLY A 324 -18.10 34.99 17.66
CA GLY A 324 -18.11 36.42 17.41
C GLY A 324 -19.23 36.72 16.43
N GLU A 325 -20.38 37.08 16.99
CA GLU A 325 -21.62 37.43 16.30
C GLU A 325 -21.43 38.58 15.29
N LYS A 326 -22.16 38.53 14.18
CA LYS A 326 -23.03 39.63 13.73
C LYS A 326 -24.04 39.15 12.69
N SER A 327 -25.18 39.81 12.74
CA SER A 327 -26.52 39.40 12.36
C SER A 327 -26.93 39.74 10.93
N ALA A 328 -27.92 38.97 10.47
CA ALA A 328 -29.02 39.30 9.54
C ALA A 328 -28.69 39.74 8.10
N THR A 329 -29.05 38.91 7.12
CA THR A 329 -30.33 39.10 6.39
C THR A 329 -30.62 37.92 5.46
N ARG A 330 -31.91 37.62 5.42
CA ARG A 330 -32.67 36.63 4.66
C ARG A 330 -32.50 36.83 3.15
N ASN A 331 -32.26 35.76 2.38
CA ASN A 331 -32.61 35.66 0.97
C ASN A 331 -32.79 34.17 0.60
N ASP A 332 -34.03 33.79 0.34
CA ASP A 332 -34.41 32.57 -0.35
C ASP A 332 -33.90 32.66 -1.81
N VAL A 333 -33.00 31.77 -2.22
CA VAL A 333 -32.73 31.51 -3.63
C VAL A 333 -32.60 30.00 -3.83
N MET A 334 -33.44 29.50 -4.73
CA MET A 334 -33.63 28.14 -5.15
C MET A 334 -32.37 27.54 -5.79
N TYR A 335 -32.14 26.24 -5.57
CA TYR A 335 -31.11 25.44 -6.24
C TYR A 335 -31.39 25.33 -7.74
N GLU A 336 -30.40 25.69 -8.56
CA GLU A 336 -30.26 25.33 -9.97
C GLU A 336 -28.83 24.82 -10.16
N GLU A 337 -28.58 23.57 -9.76
CA GLU A 337 -27.36 22.83 -10.10
C GLU A 337 -27.79 21.43 -10.52
N ASP A 338 -28.00 21.18 -11.82
CA ASP A 338 -27.99 19.81 -12.40
C ASP A 338 -27.96 19.71 -13.95
N SER A 339 -27.59 20.78 -14.69
CA SER A 339 -27.63 20.75 -16.17
C SER A 339 -26.26 20.56 -16.85
N ILE A 340 -25.14 20.85 -16.14
CA ILE A 340 -23.81 20.90 -16.78
C ILE A 340 -23.07 19.56 -16.68
N LEU A 341 -23.25 18.79 -15.60
CA LEU A 341 -22.60 17.48 -15.42
C LEU A 341 -23.24 16.39 -16.30
N SER A 342 -24.57 16.45 -16.49
CA SER A 342 -25.32 15.49 -17.31
C SER A 342 -25.06 15.64 -18.82
N LYS A 343 -24.65 16.83 -19.29
CA LYS A 343 -24.26 17.07 -20.69
C LYS A 343 -22.88 16.48 -21.02
N ARG A 344 -21.93 16.48 -20.09
CA ARG A 344 -20.58 15.92 -20.31
C ARG A 344 -20.60 14.40 -20.46
N ILE A 345 -21.44 13.72 -19.69
CA ILE A 345 -21.56 12.25 -19.72
C ILE A 345 -22.10 11.78 -21.08
N LYS A 346 -22.99 12.54 -21.73
CA LYS A 346 -23.56 12.14 -23.04
C LYS A 346 -22.60 12.38 -24.22
N GLU A 347 -21.70 13.35 -24.15
CA GLU A 347 -20.75 13.63 -25.24
C GLU A 347 -19.60 12.61 -25.32
N GLU A 348 -19.16 12.02 -24.20
CA GLU A 348 -18.10 11.00 -24.22
C GLU A 348 -18.59 9.62 -24.71
N HIS A 349 -19.88 9.30 -24.51
CA HIS A 349 -20.48 8.08 -25.07
C HIS A 349 -20.60 8.11 -26.60
N ALA A 350 -20.54 9.29 -27.25
CA ALA A 350 -20.58 9.40 -28.71
C ALA A 350 -19.23 9.10 -29.37
N TYR A 351 -18.12 9.23 -28.64
CA TYR A 351 -16.77 8.95 -29.17
C TYR A 351 -16.36 7.48 -29.07
N ALA A 352 -16.94 6.71 -28.14
CA ALA A 352 -16.62 5.28 -27.97
C ALA A 352 -17.30 4.36 -29.00
N VAL A 353 -18.35 4.83 -29.70
CA VAL A 353 -19.11 4.01 -30.66
C VAL A 353 -18.46 3.98 -32.06
N PHE A 354 -17.51 4.86 -32.36
CA PHE A 354 -16.95 4.99 -33.71
C PHE A 354 -15.74 4.10 -34.02
N ASN A 355 -15.22 3.32 -33.05
CA ASN A 355 -13.96 2.58 -33.22
C ASN A 355 -14.08 1.04 -33.30
N ASN A 356 -15.29 0.49 -33.38
CA ASN A 356 -15.52 -0.97 -33.43
C ASN A 356 -15.81 -1.53 -34.83
N GLN A 357 -15.39 -0.86 -35.91
CA GLN A 357 -15.66 -1.32 -37.29
C GLN A 357 -14.44 -1.79 -38.11
N TYR A 358 -13.27 -2.00 -37.49
CA TYR A 358 -12.06 -2.38 -38.25
C TYR A 358 -11.12 -3.39 -37.57
N ILE A 359 -11.65 -4.42 -36.93
CA ILE A 359 -10.84 -5.58 -36.51
C ILE A 359 -11.54 -6.87 -36.92
N ASP A 360 -11.53 -7.13 -38.23
CA ASP A 360 -11.69 -8.48 -38.77
C ASP A 360 -10.70 -8.62 -39.92
N THR A 361 -9.60 -9.34 -39.66
CA THR A 361 -8.79 -10.19 -40.56
C THR A 361 -7.32 -10.23 -40.12
N ILE A 362 -6.96 -11.10 -39.18
CA ILE A 362 -5.62 -11.73 -39.13
C ILE A 362 -5.80 -13.17 -38.64
N PRO A 363 -5.32 -14.21 -39.36
CA PRO A 363 -5.52 -15.59 -38.99
C PRO A 363 -4.60 -16.04 -37.85
N VAL A 364 -5.17 -16.84 -36.95
CA VAL A 364 -4.53 -17.50 -35.82
C VAL A 364 -3.47 -18.50 -36.33
N GLN A 365 -2.25 -18.39 -35.83
CA GLN A 365 -1.23 -19.43 -35.99
C GLN A 365 -0.98 -20.08 -34.63
N GLU A 366 -1.47 -21.31 -34.48
CA GLU A 366 -1.29 -22.15 -33.28
C GLU A 366 0.20 -22.45 -33.08
N PHE A 367 0.73 -22.08 -31.91
CA PHE A 367 2.05 -22.53 -31.45
C PHE A 367 1.85 -23.74 -30.53
N ILE A 368 2.20 -24.92 -31.04
CA ILE A 368 2.31 -26.17 -30.28
C ILE A 368 3.66 -26.14 -29.54
N PRO A 369 3.71 -26.27 -28.20
CA PRO A 369 4.98 -26.47 -27.49
C PRO A 369 5.47 -27.93 -27.66
N PRO A 370 6.78 -28.16 -27.84
CA PRO A 370 7.32 -29.51 -27.94
C PRO A 370 7.37 -30.17 -26.55
N ASN A 371 6.96 -31.43 -26.55
CA ASN A 371 6.94 -32.36 -25.43
C ASN A 371 8.33 -33.01 -25.21
N SER A 372 8.45 -33.85 -24.17
CA SER A 372 9.57 -34.70 -23.69
C SER A 372 10.58 -34.03 -22.75
N ASP A 373 10.93 -34.54 -21.56
CA ASP A 373 10.73 -35.82 -20.85
C ASP A 373 10.83 -35.53 -19.33
N SER A 374 9.99 -36.05 -18.43
CA SER A 374 9.89 -37.43 -17.93
C SER A 374 11.20 -37.95 -17.29
N ASP A 375 11.40 -37.61 -16.01
CA ASP A 375 12.00 -38.48 -14.98
C ASP A 375 12.09 -37.75 -13.64
N LEU A 376 11.61 -38.41 -12.58
CA LEU A 376 11.77 -38.17 -11.13
C LEU A 376 10.44 -38.31 -10.36
N ILE A 377 9.85 -39.51 -10.46
CA ILE A 377 9.12 -40.11 -9.34
C ILE A 377 9.88 -41.38 -8.98
N GLY A 378 10.53 -41.35 -7.82
CA GLY A 378 11.20 -42.52 -7.25
C GLY A 378 12.10 -42.09 -6.11
N GLU A 379 11.57 -42.21 -4.88
CA GLU A 379 12.29 -42.52 -3.62
C GLU A 379 11.61 -41.83 -2.42
N ILE A 380 10.49 -42.42 -2.00
CA ILE A 380 10.12 -42.48 -0.59
C ILE A 380 10.11 -43.96 -0.23
N LYS A 381 11.14 -44.44 0.45
CA LYS A 381 11.06 -45.44 1.54
C LYS A 381 12.45 -45.79 2.07
N ASN A 382 12.51 -45.80 3.41
CA ASN A 382 13.44 -46.50 4.28
C ASN A 382 14.82 -45.88 4.46
N GLU A 383 14.98 -45.22 5.60
CA GLU A 383 15.96 -45.60 6.64
C GLU A 383 15.88 -44.52 7.72
N TYR A 384 15.49 -44.88 8.94
CA TYR A 384 16.20 -44.55 10.17
C TYR A 384 15.63 -45.41 11.30
N ASP A 385 16.55 -46.16 11.88
CA ASP A 385 16.48 -46.88 13.15
C ASP A 385 16.03 -46.02 14.33
#